data_AF-A0A2U3KF86-F1
#
_entry.id   AF-A0A2U3KF86-F1
#
_cell.length_a   1.000
_cell.length_b   1.000
_cell.length_c   1.000
_cell.angle_alpha   90.00
_cell.angle_beta   90.00
_cell.angle_gamma   90.00
#
_symmetry.space_group_name_H-M   'P 1'
#
loop_
_entity.id
_entity.type
_entity.pdbx_description
1 polymer ?
#
loop_
_entity_poly.entity_id
_entity_poly.type
_entity_poly.pdbx_seq_one_letter_code
_entity_poly.pdbx_strand_id
1 'polypeptide(L)'
;MDLAPNQLIRTVQLGQTTTALRSQAIWECVSCQTCSTRCPKEVDCAAVMDALREISLAEGMVATSEQPVVAFQQAFLDNIRRNGRLAELELIAQFKTAVFFRTGRPAFLFKDAGLAPQLGKRKKLHLLPGKARDRKVVERIFAKCSTGPKK
;
A
#
# COMPACT_ATOMS: atom_id res chain seq x y z
N MET A 1 -9.09 12.02 -4.36
CA MET A 1 -8.96 11.52 -5.74
C MET A 1 -9.01 12.69 -6.69
N ASP A 2 -7.96 12.86 -7.50
CA ASP A 2 -7.83 13.88 -8.54
C ASP A 2 -8.40 13.43 -9.89
N LEU A 3 -8.29 12.14 -10.24
CA LEU A 3 -8.84 11.55 -11.46
C LEU A 3 -9.68 10.32 -11.14
N ALA A 4 -10.90 10.25 -11.69
CA ALA A 4 -11.70 9.02 -11.64
C ALA A 4 -11.04 7.91 -12.47
N PRO A 5 -11.30 6.61 -12.18
CA PRO A 5 -10.65 5.50 -12.89
C PRO A 5 -10.78 5.58 -14.42
N ASN A 6 -11.97 5.90 -14.95
CA ASN A 6 -12.17 6.04 -16.39
C ASN A 6 -11.37 7.21 -17.00
N GLN A 7 -11.21 8.31 -16.25
CA GLN A 7 -10.40 9.45 -16.67
C GLN A 7 -8.92 9.06 -16.68
N LEU A 8 -8.43 8.37 -15.66
CA LEU A 8 -7.05 7.90 -15.59
C LEU A 8 -6.72 6.94 -16.74
N ILE A 9 -7.60 5.96 -17.03
CA ILE A 9 -7.45 5.07 -18.19
C ILE A 9 -7.37 5.87 -19.49
N ARG A 10 -8.22 6.89 -19.66
CA ARG A 10 -8.18 7.74 -20.84
C ARG A 10 -6.89 8.56 -20.92
N THR A 11 -6.38 9.08 -19.80
CA THR A 11 -5.10 9.80 -19.72
C THR A 11 -3.95 8.91 -20.20
N VAL A 12 -3.92 7.64 -19.79
CA VAL A 12 -2.94 6.66 -20.27
C VAL A 12 -3.08 6.42 -21.78
N GLN A 13 -4.30 6.23 -22.29
CA GLN A 13 -4.54 6.04 -23.74
C GLN A 13 -4.11 7.23 -24.59
N LEU A 14 -4.20 8.45 -24.05
CA LEU A 14 -3.77 9.67 -24.72
C LEU A 14 -2.25 9.90 -24.66
N GLY A 15 -1.49 8.95 -24.11
CA GLY A 15 -0.03 9.06 -23.96
C GLY A 15 0.42 10.07 -22.89
N GLN A 16 -0.48 10.54 -22.04
CA GLN A 16 -0.17 11.49 -20.96
C GLN A 16 0.36 10.76 -19.72
N THR A 17 1.41 9.96 -19.89
CA THR A 17 1.96 9.06 -18.87
C THR A 17 2.39 9.79 -17.61
N THR A 18 3.10 10.91 -17.73
CA THR A 18 3.55 11.73 -16.58
C THR A 18 2.38 12.17 -15.70
N THR A 19 1.26 12.57 -16.32
CA THR A 19 0.04 12.97 -15.60
C THR A 19 -0.56 11.77 -14.86
N ALA A 20 -0.63 10.61 -15.50
CA ALA A 20 -1.15 9.40 -14.88
C ALA A 20 -0.27 8.90 -13.72
N LEU A 21 1.05 8.93 -13.87
CA LEU A 21 2.02 8.45 -12.86
C LEU A 21 2.10 9.35 -11.62
N ARG A 22 1.78 10.64 -11.75
CA ARG A 22 1.73 11.61 -10.63
C ARG A 22 0.36 11.72 -9.97
N SER A 23 -0.66 11.04 -10.50
CA SER A 23 -2.02 11.14 -10.01
C SER A 23 -2.15 10.55 -8.60
N GLN A 24 -2.92 11.19 -7.72
CA GLN A 24 -3.22 10.66 -6.38
C GLN A 24 -4.15 9.45 -6.44
N ALA A 25 -4.95 9.34 -7.51
CA ALA A 25 -5.89 8.25 -7.72
C ALA A 25 -5.24 6.86 -7.64
N ILE A 26 -4.00 6.70 -8.13
CA ILE A 26 -3.29 5.42 -8.07
C ILE A 26 -2.98 5.02 -6.62
N TRP A 27 -2.71 5.98 -5.74
CA TRP A 27 -2.38 5.77 -4.33
C TRP A 27 -3.61 5.59 -3.44
N GLU A 28 -4.72 6.25 -3.77
CA GLU A 28 -6.00 6.09 -3.08
C GLU A 28 -6.76 4.82 -3.46
N CYS A 29 -6.41 4.19 -4.58
CA CYS A 29 -7.06 2.97 -5.03
C CYS A 29 -6.85 1.82 -4.05
N VAL A 30 -7.96 1.33 -3.47
CA VAL A 30 -7.97 0.21 -2.51
C VAL A 30 -8.02 -1.18 -3.17
N SER A 31 -7.83 -1.26 -4.49
CA SER A 31 -7.82 -2.51 -5.26
C SER A 31 -9.06 -3.40 -5.02
N CYS A 32 -10.24 -2.81 -4.87
CA CYS A 32 -11.50 -3.53 -4.60
C CYS A 32 -12.10 -4.26 -5.81
N GLN A 33 -11.51 -4.13 -7.01
CA GLN A 33 -11.93 -4.78 -8.27
C GLN A 33 -13.31 -4.37 -8.82
N THR A 34 -14.05 -3.47 -8.17
CA THR A 34 -15.37 -3.02 -8.63
C THR A 34 -15.33 -2.37 -10.02
N CYS A 35 -14.29 -1.59 -10.32
CA CYS A 35 -14.15 -0.92 -11.61
C CYS A 35 -13.87 -1.90 -12.76
N SER A 36 -12.97 -2.89 -12.56
CA SER A 36 -12.67 -3.92 -13.56
C SER A 36 -13.88 -4.81 -13.83
N THR A 37 -14.55 -5.29 -12.78
CA THR A 37 -15.70 -6.21 -12.89
C THR A 37 -16.93 -5.60 -13.56
N ARG A 38 -17.11 -4.28 -13.47
CA ARG A 38 -18.26 -3.57 -14.06
C ARG A 38 -17.96 -2.99 -15.44
N CYS A 39 -16.74 -3.09 -15.95
CA CYS A 39 -16.36 -2.41 -17.18
C CYS A 39 -17.02 -3.09 -18.39
N PRO A 40 -17.89 -2.41 -19.16
CA PRO A 40 -18.52 -3.00 -20.35
C PRO A 40 -17.53 -3.19 -21.51
N LYS A 41 -16.30 -2.70 -21.37
CA LYS A 41 -15.21 -2.85 -22.33
C LYS A 41 -14.14 -3.85 -21.88
N GLU A 42 -14.41 -4.58 -20.78
CA GLU A 42 -13.50 -5.59 -20.24
C GLU A 42 -12.10 -5.06 -19.91
N VAL A 43 -12.00 -3.78 -19.58
CA VAL A 43 -10.73 -3.15 -19.17
C VAL A 43 -10.44 -3.54 -17.73
N ASP A 44 -9.28 -4.14 -17.50
CA ASP A 44 -8.78 -4.39 -16.15
C ASP A 44 -8.19 -3.11 -15.53
N CYS A 45 -9.09 -2.21 -15.13
CA CYS A 45 -8.72 -0.94 -14.52
C CYS A 45 -7.84 -1.14 -13.28
N ALA A 46 -8.15 -2.10 -12.42
CA ALA A 46 -7.40 -2.36 -11.20
C ALA A 46 -5.95 -2.78 -11.49
N ALA A 47 -5.71 -3.64 -12.48
CA ALA A 47 -4.35 -3.99 -12.90
C ALA A 47 -3.60 -2.78 -13.47
N VAL A 48 -4.28 -1.90 -14.22
CA VAL A 48 -3.66 -0.65 -14.70
C VAL A 48 -3.30 0.27 -13.53
N MET A 49 -4.18 0.45 -12.54
CA MET A 49 -3.86 1.24 -11.34
C MET A 49 -2.61 0.70 -10.64
N ASP A 50 -2.51 -0.62 -10.49
CA ASP A 50 -1.39 -1.28 -9.83
C ASP A 50 -0.07 -1.11 -10.61
N ALA A 51 -0.10 -1.34 -11.92
CA ALA A 51 1.05 -1.10 -12.79
C ALA A 51 1.53 0.36 -12.73
N LEU A 52 0.61 1.33 -12.71
CA LEU A 52 0.96 2.75 -12.59
C LEU A 52 1.62 3.06 -11.23
N ARG A 53 1.22 2.43 -10.12
CA ARG A 53 1.90 2.59 -8.83
C ARG A 53 3.34 2.08 -8.90
N GLU A 54 3.55 0.90 -9.46
CA GLU A 54 4.88 0.29 -9.58
C GLU A 54 5.80 1.15 -10.46
N ILE A 55 5.31 1.62 -11.60
CA ILE A 55 6.07 2.51 -12.49
C ILE A 55 6.35 3.85 -11.80
N SER A 56 5.36 4.44 -11.12
CA SER A 56 5.53 5.70 -10.38
C SER A 56 6.60 5.59 -9.29
N LEU A 57 6.67 4.44 -8.59
CA LEU A 57 7.74 4.15 -7.63
C LEU A 57 9.09 4.01 -8.31
N ALA A 58 9.17 3.23 -9.40
CA ALA A 58 10.42 2.97 -10.11
C ALA A 58 11.02 4.25 -10.73
N GLU A 59 10.17 5.14 -11.23
CA GLU A 59 10.57 6.41 -11.85
C GLU A 59 10.67 7.57 -10.85
N GLY A 60 10.39 7.34 -9.57
CA GLY A 60 10.44 8.40 -8.55
C GLY A 60 9.40 9.51 -8.74
N MET A 61 8.26 9.19 -9.36
CA MET A 61 7.17 10.14 -9.65
C MET A 61 6.09 10.23 -8.57
N VAL A 62 6.29 9.53 -7.44
CA VAL A 62 5.38 9.57 -6.30
C VAL A 62 5.28 11.00 -5.75
N ALA A 63 4.05 11.54 -5.72
CA ALA A 63 3.79 12.84 -5.14
C ALA A 63 4.19 12.87 -3.65
N THR A 64 4.74 14.00 -3.19
CA THR A 64 5.21 14.15 -1.80
C THR A 64 4.11 13.88 -0.77
N SER A 65 2.84 14.17 -1.10
CA SER A 65 1.67 13.88 -0.26
C SER A 65 1.47 12.38 -0.03
N GLU A 66 1.88 11.54 -0.98
CA GLU A 66 1.66 10.10 -0.98
C GLU A 66 2.85 9.31 -0.39
N GLN A 67 3.96 9.98 -0.07
CA GLN A 67 5.13 9.36 0.56
C GLN A 67 4.79 8.60 1.86
N PRO A 68 3.90 9.10 2.75
CA PRO A 68 3.44 8.33 3.90
C PRO A 68 2.66 7.06 3.51
N VAL A 69 1.88 7.09 2.42
CA VAL A 69 1.15 5.93 1.91
C VAL A 69 2.12 4.85 1.44
N VAL A 70 3.15 5.25 0.67
CA VAL A 70 4.24 4.36 0.26
C VAL A 70 4.94 3.75 1.47
N ALA A 71 5.32 4.58 2.44
CA ALA A 71 6.00 4.12 3.65
C ALA A 71 5.15 3.11 4.45
N PHE A 72 3.84 3.34 4.53
CA PHE A 72 2.91 2.42 5.17
C PHE A 72 2.81 1.10 4.41
N GLN A 73 2.61 1.14 3.09
CA GLN A 73 2.49 -0.06 2.26
C GLN A 73 3.77 -0.91 2.29
N GLN A 74 4.96 -0.28 2.25
CA GLN A 74 6.24 -0.98 2.40
C GLN A 74 6.34 -1.65 3.78
N ALA A 75 6.07 -0.91 4.85
CA ALA A 75 6.09 -1.46 6.21
C ALA A 75 5.08 -2.62 6.37
N PHE A 76 3.91 -2.53 5.74
CA PHE A 76 2.89 -3.57 5.75
C PHE A 76 3.38 -4.84 5.04
N LEU A 77 3.94 -4.72 3.82
CA LEU A 77 4.45 -5.86 3.08
C LEU A 77 5.63 -6.53 3.79
N ASP A 78 6.54 -5.74 4.35
CA ASP A 78 7.68 -6.26 5.12
C ASP A 78 7.24 -6.97 6.41
N ASN A 79 6.22 -6.44 7.08
CA ASN A 79 5.61 -7.06 8.25
C ASN A 79 5.02 -8.44 7.92
N ILE A 80 4.25 -8.53 6.83
CA ILE A 80 3.69 -9.81 6.38
C ILE A 80 4.80 -10.76 5.91
N ARG A 81 5.81 -10.27 5.20
CA ARG A 81 6.94 -11.10 4.74
C ARG A 81 7.68 -11.74 5.92
N ARG A 82 7.91 -11.01 7.01
CA ARG A 82 8.60 -11.54 8.20
C ARG A 82 7.73 -12.45 9.06
N ASN A 83 6.47 -12.09 9.26
CA ASN A 83 5.62 -12.74 10.26
C ASN A 83 4.63 -13.77 9.67
N GLY A 84 4.36 -13.70 8.37
CA GLY A 84 3.33 -14.49 7.68
C GLY A 84 1.89 -14.02 7.96
N ARG A 85 1.68 -13.18 8.97
CA ARG A 85 0.41 -12.53 9.32
C ARG A 85 0.72 -11.14 9.88
N LEU A 86 -0.24 -10.24 9.79
CA LEU A 86 -0.14 -8.89 10.33
C LEU A 86 0.18 -8.89 11.83
N ALA A 87 1.31 -8.28 12.18
CA ALA A 87 1.72 -7.94 13.53
C ALA A 87 1.49 -6.44 13.75
N GLU A 88 0.34 -6.08 14.32
CA GLU A 88 -0.18 -4.70 14.34
C GLU A 88 0.76 -3.69 15.01
N LEU A 89 1.28 -4.01 16.21
CA LEU A 89 2.22 -3.12 16.89
C LEU A 89 3.54 -2.94 16.14
N GLU A 90 4.07 -4.03 15.60
CA GLU A 90 5.31 -3.99 14.81
C GLU A 90 5.11 -3.13 13.56
N LEU A 91 3.97 -3.27 12.87
CA LEU A 91 3.63 -2.44 11.71
C LEU A 91 3.58 -0.96 12.08
N ILE A 92 2.84 -0.61 13.14
CA ILE A 92 2.71 0.78 13.59
C ILE A 92 4.08 1.35 13.95
N ALA A 93 4.90 0.60 14.69
CA ALA A 93 6.24 1.00 15.05
C ALA A 93 7.12 1.22 13.82
N GLN A 94 7.16 0.28 12.88
CA GLN A 94 7.96 0.38 11.65
C GLN A 94 7.54 1.53 10.76
N PHE A 95 6.22 1.69 10.54
CA PHE A 95 5.70 2.79 9.75
C PHE A 95 6.05 4.15 10.38
N LYS A 96 5.75 4.34 11.67
CA LYS A 96 5.96 5.64 12.34
C LYS A 96 7.42 5.98 12.50
N THR A 97 8.28 4.99 12.76
CA THR A 97 9.74 5.19 12.81
C THR A 97 10.28 5.53 11.42
N ALA A 98 9.87 4.82 10.37
CA ALA A 98 10.30 5.11 8.99
C ALA A 98 9.90 6.52 8.55
N VAL A 99 8.70 6.99 8.90
CA VAL A 99 8.28 8.38 8.63
C VAL A 99 9.05 9.37 9.51
N PHE A 100 9.29 9.06 10.78
CA PHE A 100 10.09 9.90 11.68
C PHE A 100 11.51 10.12 11.15
N PHE A 101 12.21 9.05 10.72
CA PHE A 101 13.56 9.18 10.17
C PHE A 101 13.61 9.96 8.86
N ARG A 102 12.55 9.90 8.03
CA ARG A 102 12.48 10.68 6.77
C ARG A 102 12.10 12.14 6.98
N THR A 103 11.25 12.45 7.97
CA THR A 103 10.66 13.79 8.15
C THR A 103 11.23 14.57 9.33
N GLY A 104 11.90 13.90 10.28
CA GLY A 104 12.41 14.50 11.51
C GLY A 104 11.33 14.97 12.49
N ARG A 105 10.05 14.56 12.32
CA ARG A 105 8.92 15.06 13.13
C ARG A 105 8.60 14.12 14.30
N PRO A 106 9.08 14.37 15.53
CA PRO A 106 8.85 13.47 16.67
C PRO A 106 7.37 13.35 17.05
N ALA A 107 6.57 14.40 16.82
CA ALA A 107 5.13 14.39 17.08
C ALA A 107 4.39 13.30 16.30
N PHE A 108 4.89 12.90 15.12
CA PHE A 108 4.27 11.84 14.32
C PHE A 108 4.36 10.46 14.98
N LEU A 109 5.42 10.23 15.77
CA LEU A 109 5.64 8.95 16.47
C LEU A 109 4.54 8.66 17.50
N PHE A 110 4.09 9.70 18.19
CA PHE A 110 3.07 9.62 19.23
C PHE A 110 1.66 10.01 18.75
N LYS A 111 1.51 10.32 17.46
CA LYS A 111 0.20 10.49 16.83
C LYS A 111 -0.63 9.24 17.12
N ASP A 112 -1.92 9.37 17.39
CA ASP A 112 -2.84 8.24 17.71
C ASP A 112 -2.58 7.50 19.03
N ALA A 113 -1.60 7.88 19.86
CA ALA A 113 -1.35 7.19 21.14
C ALA A 113 -2.59 7.20 22.07
N GLY A 114 -3.45 8.21 21.96
CA GLY A 114 -4.73 8.30 22.68
C GLY A 114 -5.74 7.20 22.34
N LEU A 115 -5.57 6.46 21.23
CA LEU A 115 -6.42 5.32 20.87
C LEU A 115 -6.05 4.04 21.64
N ALA A 116 -4.83 3.94 22.16
CA ALA A 116 -4.36 2.77 22.90
C ALA A 116 -5.27 2.36 24.07
N PRO A 117 -5.73 3.27 24.98
CA PRO A 117 -6.64 2.90 26.05
C PRO A 117 -8.01 2.41 25.55
N GLN A 118 -8.52 2.96 24.44
CA GLN A 118 -9.80 2.52 23.86
C GLN A 118 -9.70 1.12 23.26
N LEU A 119 -8.59 0.82 22.56
CA LEU A 119 -8.32 -0.52 22.01
C LEU A 119 -8.06 -1.54 23.12
N GLY A 120 -7.35 -1.15 24.17
CA GLY A 120 -7.12 -1.97 25.36
C GLY A 120 -8.41 -2.35 26.08
N LYS A 121 -9.29 -1.37 26.35
CA LYS A 121 -10.63 -1.62 26.92
C LYS A 121 -11.45 -2.61 26.09
N ARG A 122 -11.32 -2.57 24.77
CA ARG A 122 -12.01 -3.48 23.84
C ARG A 122 -11.29 -4.81 23.59
N LYS A 123 -10.14 -5.06 24.25
CA LYS A 123 -9.28 -6.23 24.02
C LYS A 123 -8.83 -6.39 22.55
N LYS A 124 -8.73 -5.27 21.83
CA LYS A 124 -8.30 -5.21 20.42
C LYS A 124 -6.84 -4.79 20.25
N LEU A 125 -6.10 -4.63 21.36
CA LEU A 125 -4.68 -4.28 21.33
C LEU A 125 -3.85 -5.56 21.50
N HIS A 126 -3.45 -6.17 20.39
CA HIS A 126 -2.64 -7.38 20.40
C HIS A 126 -1.15 -7.02 20.55
N LEU A 127 -0.62 -7.11 21.77
CA LEU A 127 0.77 -6.72 22.06
C LEU A 127 1.81 -7.70 21.46
N LEU A 128 1.45 -8.98 21.39
CA LEU A 128 2.32 -10.03 20.85
C LEU A 128 1.77 -10.51 19.52
N PRO A 129 2.61 -10.59 18.47
CA PRO A 129 2.19 -11.13 17.20
C PRO A 129 1.93 -12.64 17.30
N GLY A 130 0.78 -13.07 16.80
CA GLY A 130 0.51 -14.50 16.62
C GLY A 130 1.39 -15.07 15.50
N LYS A 131 1.90 -16.30 15.67
CA LYS A 131 2.61 -17.00 14.58
C LYS A 131 1.61 -17.45 13.52
N ALA A 132 1.85 -17.09 12.26
CA ALA A 132 1.07 -17.63 11.15
C ALA A 132 1.34 -19.13 10.99
N ARG A 133 0.29 -19.95 11.01
CA ARG A 133 0.38 -21.41 10.79
C ARG A 133 0.97 -21.73 9.41
N ASP A 134 0.60 -20.94 8.41
CA ASP A 134 0.96 -21.15 7.00
C ASP A 134 2.06 -20.20 6.50
N ARG A 135 3.00 -19.81 7.38
CA ARG A 135 4.11 -18.90 7.03
C ARG A 135 4.86 -19.33 5.76
N LYS A 136 5.07 -20.63 5.55
CA LYS A 136 5.72 -21.18 4.34
C LYS A 136 4.93 -20.88 3.07
N VAL A 137 3.60 -20.82 3.13
CA VAL A 137 2.75 -20.47 1.98
C VAL A 137 3.00 -19.01 1.61
N VAL A 138 2.98 -18.12 2.61
CA VAL A 138 3.21 -16.69 2.42
C VAL A 138 4.60 -16.43 1.83
N GLU A 139 5.63 -17.11 2.36
CA GLU A 139 6.99 -17.03 1.83
C GLU A 139 7.06 -17.42 0.34
N ARG A 140 6.38 -18.49 -0.07
CA ARG A 140 6.29 -18.89 -1.49
C ARG A 140 5.57 -17.86 -2.35
N ILE A 141 4.52 -17.21 -1.84
CA ILE A 141 3.82 -16.13 -2.56
C ILE A 141 4.79 -14.98 -2.83
N PHE A 142 5.51 -14.51 -1.82
CA PHE A 142 6.51 -13.45 -1.99
C PHE A 142 7.61 -13.84 -2.97
N ALA A 143 8.12 -15.08 -2.90
CA ALA A 143 9.15 -15.57 -3.82
C ALA A 143 8.66 -15.60 -5.28
N LYS A 144 7.40 -16.00 -5.50
CA LYS A 144 6.77 -16.00 -6.82
C LYS A 144 6.57 -14.58 -7.35
N CYS A 145 6.12 -13.65 -6.51
CA CYS A 145 5.91 -12.26 -6.93
C CYS A 145 7.22 -11.50 -7.19
N SER A 146 8.29 -11.79 -6.45
CA SER A 146 9.59 -11.13 -6.63
C SER A 146 10.35 -11.53 -7.90
N THR A 147 9.97 -12.62 -8.56
CA THR A 147 10.69 -13.12 -9.76
C THR A 147 10.14 -12.57 -11.07
N GLY A 148 9.14 -11.66 -11.02
CA GLY A 148 8.45 -11.13 -12.19
C GLY A 148 7.68 -12.22 -12.96
N PRO A 149 6.84 -11.85 -13.95
CA PRO A 149 6.20 -12.84 -14.79
C PRO A 149 7.28 -13.63 -15.55
N LYS A 150 7.31 -14.96 -15.37
CA LYS A 150 8.00 -15.84 -16.32
C LYS A 150 7.24 -15.74 -17.64
N LYS A 151 7.86 -15.08 -18.62
CA LYS A 151 7.39 -15.12 -20.01
C LYS A 151 7.40 -16.56 -20.53
#